data_AF-A0A9P8M3Z1-F1
#
_entry.id   AF-A0A9P8M3Z1-F1
#
_cell.length_a   1.000
_cell.length_b   1.000
_cell.length_c   1.000
_cell.angle_alpha   90.00
_cell.angle_beta   90.00
_cell.angle_gamma   90.00
#
_symmetry.space_group_name_H-M   'P 1'
#
loop_
_entity.id
_entity.type
_entity.pdbx_description
1 polymer ?
#
loop_
_entity_poly.entity_id
_entity_poly.type
_entity_poly.pdbx_seq_one_letter_code
_entity_poly.pdbx_strand_id
1 'polypeptide(L)'
;MEEANQKLFEQVIQGGLFPVGPAVDGKWVKTMPPSALAQGSYWKQLDSAIVSHVTNESGPFILKGIVDQASFDKYLAEFLPGDALEPQRSLIKKEYDCQAVFDGDFQACAGAVIERLVIICNTWYLADAYPDKTCAM
;
A
#
# COMPACT_ATOMS: atom_id res chain seq x y z
N MET A 1 24.09 6.36 14.25
CA MET A 1 22.66 6.21 13.91
C MET A 1 22.49 6.18 12.40
N GLU A 2 23.11 7.11 11.68
CA GLU A 2 23.18 7.12 10.20
C GLU A 2 23.69 5.80 9.61
N GLU A 3 24.85 5.30 10.05
CA GLU A 3 25.44 4.07 9.50
C GLU A 3 24.60 2.80 9.73
N ALA A 4 23.86 2.73 10.84
CA ALA A 4 22.96 1.62 11.14
C ALA A 4 21.69 1.66 10.29
N ASN A 5 21.15 2.87 10.07
CA ASN A 5 20.01 3.08 9.18
C ASN A 5 20.40 2.80 7.73
N GLN A 6 21.62 3.16 7.31
CA GLN A 6 22.16 2.86 5.98
C GLN A 6 22.25 1.35 5.75
N LYS A 7 22.82 0.61 6.70
CA LYS A 7 22.95 -0.86 6.62
C LYS A 7 21.58 -1.55 6.59
N LEU A 8 20.62 -1.08 7.38
CA LEU A 8 19.25 -1.59 7.34
C LEU A 8 18.60 -1.29 5.99
N PHE A 9 18.76 -0.06 5.47
CA PHE A 9 18.23 0.34 4.17
C PHE A 9 18.80 -0.52 3.01
N GLU A 10 20.11 -0.77 3.01
CA GLU A 10 20.77 -1.65 2.04
C GLU A 10 20.26 -3.09 2.09
N GLN A 11 19.90 -3.59 3.28
CA GLN A 11 19.36 -4.94 3.45
C GLN A 11 17.91 -5.07 2.98
N VAL A 12 17.13 -4.00 3.05
CA VAL A 12 15.67 -4.08 2.92
C VAL A 12 15.11 -3.50 1.63
N ILE A 13 15.86 -2.65 0.93
CA ILE A 13 15.45 -2.06 -0.35
C ILE A 13 15.13 -3.12 -1.42
N GLN A 14 15.69 -4.33 -1.29
CA GLN A 14 15.52 -5.41 -2.26
C GLN A 14 14.18 -6.15 -2.15
N GLY A 15 13.42 -5.97 -1.07
CA GLY A 15 12.19 -6.74 -0.82
C GLY A 15 10.89 -6.11 -1.30
N GLY A 16 10.91 -4.86 -1.78
CA GLY A 16 9.68 -4.08 -2.05
C GLY A 16 8.82 -3.81 -0.81
N LEU A 17 9.35 -4.12 0.37
CA LEU A 17 8.75 -3.84 1.66
C LEU A 17 9.40 -2.55 2.20
N PHE A 18 8.62 -1.76 2.94
CA PHE A 18 9.06 -0.52 3.58
C PHE A 18 9.26 -0.74 5.08
N PRO A 19 10.35 -1.38 5.55
CA PRO A 19 10.47 -1.74 6.96
C PRO A 19 10.87 -0.57 7.86
N VAL A 20 11.21 0.58 7.27
CA VAL A 20 11.49 1.81 8.01
C VAL A 20 10.58 2.90 7.45
N GLY A 21 9.73 3.45 8.31
CA GLY A 21 8.79 4.50 7.95
C GLY A 21 7.95 4.94 9.14
N PRO A 22 7.00 5.87 8.93
CA PRO A 22 6.04 6.28 9.95
C PRO A 22 5.22 5.08 10.43
N ALA A 23 5.08 4.96 11.75
CA ALA A 23 4.28 3.91 12.39
C ALA A 23 3.37 4.53 13.46
N VAL A 24 2.28 3.82 13.79
CA VAL A 24 1.41 4.22 14.91
C VAL A 24 2.18 4.09 16.21
N ASP A 25 2.49 5.23 16.83
CA ASP A 25 3.27 5.33 18.07
C ASP A 25 2.44 5.80 19.27
N GLY A 26 1.16 6.11 19.04
CA GLY A 26 0.24 6.63 20.05
C GLY A 26 0.54 8.07 20.50
N LYS A 27 1.56 8.73 19.93
CA LYS A 27 2.01 10.08 20.28
C LYS A 27 1.86 11.03 19.10
N TRP A 28 2.70 10.86 18.08
CA TRP A 28 2.65 11.63 16.85
C TRP A 28 1.61 11.06 15.89
N VAL A 29 1.69 9.75 15.63
CA VAL A 29 0.69 9.02 14.84
C VAL A 29 -0.17 8.20 15.79
N LYS A 30 -1.34 8.75 16.14
CA LYS A 30 -2.21 8.19 17.18
C LYS A 30 -3.01 6.96 16.72
N THR A 31 -3.29 6.85 15.43
CA THR A 31 -4.03 5.75 14.81
C THR A 31 -3.64 5.64 13.34
N MET A 32 -4.14 4.61 12.65
CA MET A 32 -3.91 4.45 11.21
C MET A 32 -4.48 5.65 10.44
N PRO A 33 -3.73 6.23 9.48
CA PRO A 33 -4.18 7.41 8.74
C PRO A 33 -5.56 7.28 8.07
N PRO A 34 -5.92 6.15 7.41
CA PRO A 34 -7.26 5.98 6.86
C PRO A 34 -8.36 6.07 7.92
N SER A 35 -8.12 5.53 9.13
CA SER A 35 -9.06 5.64 10.24
C SER A 35 -9.18 7.08 10.76
N ALA A 36 -8.07 7.80 10.86
CA ALA A 36 -8.08 9.22 11.26
C ALA A 36 -8.87 10.07 10.25
N LEU A 37 -8.66 9.86 8.95
CA LEU A 37 -9.39 10.54 7.88
C LEU A 37 -10.89 10.23 7.96
N ALA A 38 -11.27 8.96 8.04
CA ALA A 38 -12.67 8.53 8.15
C ALA A 38 -13.39 9.07 9.40
N GLN A 39 -12.67 9.22 10.51
CA GLN A 39 -13.21 9.78 11.76
C GLN A 39 -13.25 11.32 11.78
N GLY A 40 -12.85 11.99 10.70
CA GLY A 40 -12.77 13.44 10.69
C GLY A 40 -11.60 14.01 11.48
N SER A 41 -10.65 13.19 11.92
CA SER A 41 -9.50 13.58 12.76
C SER A 41 -8.32 14.03 11.90
N TYR A 42 -8.48 15.17 11.22
CA TYR A 42 -7.48 15.77 10.34
C TYR A 42 -7.57 17.30 10.36
N TRP A 43 -6.57 17.98 9.79
CA TRP A 43 -6.49 19.44 9.77
C TRP A 43 -7.59 20.05 8.88
N LYS A 44 -8.53 20.79 9.47
CA LYS A 44 -9.71 21.31 8.74
C LYS A 44 -9.46 22.61 7.98
N GLN A 45 -8.40 23.32 8.30
CA GLN A 45 -8.12 24.65 7.75
C GLN A 45 -7.19 24.57 6.53
N LEU A 46 -7.46 23.63 5.61
CA LEU A 46 -6.83 23.63 4.29
C LEU A 46 -7.59 24.58 3.38
N ASP A 47 -6.87 25.47 2.71
CA ASP A 47 -7.46 26.35 1.70
C ASP A 47 -7.81 25.57 0.42
N SER A 48 -6.93 24.67 0.00
CA SER A 48 -7.05 23.78 -1.16
C SER A 48 -6.05 22.63 -1.08
N ALA A 49 -6.31 21.53 -1.79
CA ALA A 49 -5.41 20.40 -1.97
C ALA A 49 -5.36 19.97 -3.44
N ILE A 50 -4.19 19.54 -3.92
CA ILE A 50 -4.04 18.82 -5.18
C ILE A 50 -3.65 17.40 -4.81
N VAL A 51 -4.46 16.42 -5.22
CA VAL A 51 -4.25 15.02 -4.90
C VAL A 51 -4.39 14.24 -6.20
N SER A 52 -3.37 13.48 -6.59
CA SER A 52 -3.35 12.78 -7.87
C SER A 52 -2.58 11.47 -7.77
N HIS A 53 -2.79 10.61 -8.74
CA HIS A 53 -1.99 9.41 -8.97
C HIS A 53 -1.74 9.24 -10.48
N VAL A 54 -0.78 8.41 -10.87
CA VAL A 54 -0.57 8.02 -12.27
C VAL A 54 -1.29 6.71 -12.58
N THR A 55 -1.44 6.38 -13.86
CA THR A 55 -2.09 5.14 -14.31
C THR A 55 -1.25 3.87 -14.10
N ASN A 56 0.03 4.00 -13.77
CA ASN A 56 0.93 2.88 -13.50
C ASN A 56 1.84 3.23 -12.32
N GLU A 57 1.25 3.25 -11.12
CA GLU A 57 1.96 3.52 -9.87
C GLU A 57 2.88 2.36 -9.51
N SER A 58 2.46 1.14 -9.80
CA SER A 58 3.22 -0.05 -9.40
C SER A 58 4.46 -0.31 -10.24
N GLY A 59 4.57 0.22 -11.46
CA GLY A 59 5.66 -0.09 -12.40
C GLY A 59 7.07 -0.14 -11.79
N PRO A 60 7.50 0.87 -11.00
CA PRO A 60 8.80 0.88 -10.32
C PRO A 60 8.93 -0.12 -9.15
N PHE A 61 7.81 -0.61 -8.62
CA PHE A 61 7.72 -1.43 -7.41
C PHE A 61 7.36 -2.90 -7.70
N ILE A 62 7.14 -3.28 -8.96
CA ILE A 62 6.84 -4.69 -9.33
C ILE A 62 8.02 -5.59 -8.94
N LEU A 63 7.73 -6.56 -8.08
CA LEU A 63 8.71 -7.52 -7.61
C LEU A 63 8.92 -8.62 -8.63
N LYS A 64 10.14 -8.70 -9.17
CA LYS A 64 10.52 -9.69 -10.19
C LYS A 64 10.38 -11.15 -9.74
N GLY A 65 10.36 -11.40 -8.43
CA GLY A 65 10.29 -12.73 -7.84
C GLY A 65 8.89 -13.35 -7.74
N ILE A 66 7.84 -12.61 -8.10
CA ILE A 66 6.46 -13.09 -8.04
C ILE A 66 6.06 -13.62 -9.43
N VAL A 67 6.25 -14.91 -9.65
CA VAL A 67 6.13 -15.54 -10.98
C VAL A 67 5.07 -16.65 -11.04
N ASP A 68 4.52 -17.02 -9.89
CA ASP A 68 3.54 -18.09 -9.74
C ASP A 68 2.66 -17.87 -8.50
N GLN A 69 1.67 -18.74 -8.30
CA GLN A 69 0.76 -18.67 -7.16
C GLN A 69 1.51 -18.78 -5.82
N ALA A 70 2.54 -19.62 -5.75
CA ALA A 70 3.26 -19.86 -4.50
C ALA A 70 4.05 -18.62 -4.06
N SER A 71 4.73 -17.96 -5.00
CA SER A 71 5.45 -16.70 -4.76
C SER A 71 4.49 -15.55 -4.46
N PHE A 72 3.32 -15.50 -5.09
CA PHE A 72 2.27 -14.53 -4.76
C PHE A 72 1.69 -14.73 -3.35
N ASP A 73 1.34 -15.97 -2.99
CA ASP A 73 0.84 -16.31 -1.66
C ASP A 73 1.89 -16.00 -0.58
N LYS A 74 3.17 -16.29 -0.87
CA LYS A 74 4.28 -15.92 0.01
C LYS A 74 4.38 -14.41 0.18
N TYR A 75 4.29 -13.65 -0.91
CA TYR A 75 4.31 -12.18 -0.86
C TYR A 75 3.17 -11.62 -0.01
N LEU A 76 1.94 -12.12 -0.17
CA LEU A 76 0.80 -11.71 0.65
C LEU A 76 1.00 -12.08 2.13
N ALA A 77 1.62 -13.21 2.43
CA ALA A 77 1.93 -13.63 3.80
C ALA A 77 3.06 -12.80 4.44
N GLU A 78 3.99 -12.27 3.64
CA GLU A 78 4.99 -11.32 4.12
C GLU A 78 4.38 -9.94 4.39
N PHE A 79 3.49 -9.47 3.50
CA PHE A 79 2.85 -8.16 3.64
C PHE A 79 1.77 -8.12 4.73
N LEU A 80 0.94 -9.16 4.83
CA LEU A 80 -0.08 -9.34 5.86
C LEU A 80 0.28 -10.55 6.73
N PRO A 81 1.21 -10.41 7.69
CA PRO A 81 1.75 -11.55 8.42
C PRO A 81 0.80 -12.12 9.49
N GLY A 82 0.95 -13.42 9.75
CA GLY A 82 0.26 -14.15 10.81
C GLY A 82 -1.08 -14.77 10.41
N ASP A 83 -1.51 -15.76 11.18
CA ASP A 83 -2.70 -16.56 10.86
C ASP A 83 -4.00 -15.78 10.97
N ALA A 84 -4.05 -14.79 11.86
CA ALA A 84 -5.21 -13.92 12.04
C ALA A 84 -5.59 -13.12 10.79
N LEU A 85 -4.64 -12.93 9.86
CA LEU A 85 -4.84 -12.20 8.61
C LEU A 85 -5.10 -13.12 7.39
N GLU A 86 -5.23 -14.43 7.59
CA GLU A 86 -5.59 -15.37 6.52
C GLU A 86 -6.88 -14.98 5.79
N PRO A 87 -7.97 -14.59 6.48
CA PRO A 87 -9.22 -14.23 5.80
C PRO A 87 -9.04 -13.04 4.84
N GLN A 88 -8.24 -12.04 5.23
CA GLN A 88 -7.93 -10.88 4.42
C GLN A 88 -7.09 -11.25 3.20
N ARG A 89 -6.07 -12.12 3.37
CA ARG A 89 -5.30 -12.64 2.24
C ARG A 89 -6.20 -13.40 1.27
N SER A 90 -7.10 -14.23 1.77
CA SER A 90 -8.05 -14.99 0.95
C SER A 90 -9.04 -14.09 0.19
N LEU A 91 -9.51 -13.00 0.80
CA LEU A 91 -10.32 -11.98 0.11
C LEU A 91 -9.53 -11.27 -0.99
N ILE A 92 -8.26 -10.91 -0.75
CA ILE A 92 -7.39 -10.32 -1.77
C ILE A 92 -7.22 -11.29 -2.94
N LYS A 93 -6.91 -12.57 -2.68
CA LYS A 93 -6.74 -13.57 -3.74
C LYS A 93 -8.00 -13.79 -4.56
N LYS A 94 -9.18 -13.60 -3.96
CA LYS A 94 -10.47 -13.70 -4.65
C LYS A 94 -10.73 -12.48 -5.53
N GLU A 95 -10.44 -11.28 -5.04
CA GLU A 95 -10.62 -10.04 -5.79
C GLU A 95 -9.60 -9.92 -6.94
N TYR A 96 -8.35 -10.30 -6.67
CA TYR A 96 -7.25 -10.31 -7.62
C TYR A 96 -6.93 -11.76 -8.01
N ASP A 97 -7.86 -12.38 -8.74
CA ASP A 97 -7.64 -13.71 -9.31
C ASP A 97 -6.58 -13.61 -10.44
N CYS A 98 -5.32 -13.87 -10.08
CA CYS A 98 -4.19 -13.74 -11.02
C CYS A 98 -4.31 -14.64 -12.25
N GLN A 99 -5.02 -15.77 -12.15
CA GLN A 99 -5.21 -16.67 -13.27
C GLN A 99 -6.31 -16.15 -14.19
N ALA A 100 -7.47 -15.78 -13.64
CA ALA A 100 -8.63 -15.41 -14.44
C ALA A 100 -8.61 -13.96 -14.94
N VAL A 101 -8.06 -13.03 -14.17
CA VAL A 101 -8.09 -11.58 -14.47
C VAL A 101 -6.81 -11.11 -15.16
N PHE A 102 -5.68 -11.78 -14.88
CA PHE A 102 -4.36 -11.38 -15.36
C PHE A 102 -3.72 -12.44 -16.27
N ASP A 103 -4.48 -13.41 -16.77
CA ASP A 103 -4.01 -14.47 -17.67
C ASP A 103 -2.77 -15.25 -17.14
N GLY A 104 -2.65 -15.37 -15.82
CA GLY A 104 -1.50 -16.00 -15.17
C GLY A 104 -0.26 -15.10 -15.04
N ASP A 105 -0.34 -13.81 -15.40
CA ASP A 105 0.70 -12.83 -15.13
C ASP A 105 0.66 -12.40 -13.65
N PHE A 106 1.40 -13.15 -12.82
CA PHE A 106 1.50 -12.89 -11.40
C PHE A 106 2.22 -11.57 -11.05
N GLN A 107 3.07 -11.05 -11.94
CA GLN A 107 3.73 -9.76 -11.72
C GLN A 107 2.74 -8.61 -11.92
N ALA A 108 1.96 -8.65 -12.99
CA ALA A 108 0.89 -7.68 -13.24
C ALA A 108 -0.18 -7.74 -12.14
N CYS A 109 -0.57 -8.95 -11.72
CA CYS A 109 -1.51 -9.17 -10.62
C CYS A 109 -1.01 -8.55 -9.31
N ALA A 110 0.23 -8.84 -8.91
CA ALA A 110 0.82 -8.26 -7.71
C ALA A 110 0.99 -6.73 -7.82
N GLY A 111 1.37 -6.23 -8.99
CA GLY A 111 1.44 -4.80 -9.29
C GLY A 111 0.10 -4.11 -9.05
N ALA A 112 -1.01 -4.68 -9.56
CA ALA A 112 -2.35 -4.14 -9.35
C ALA A 112 -2.77 -4.08 -7.87
N VAL A 113 -2.40 -5.11 -7.09
CA VAL A 113 -2.62 -5.11 -5.64
C VAL A 113 -1.83 -3.98 -4.97
N ILE A 114 -0.53 -3.87 -5.26
CA ILE A 114 0.36 -2.85 -4.67
C ILE A 114 -0.12 -1.44 -5.00
N GLU A 115 -0.41 -1.18 -6.27
CA GLU A 115 -0.88 0.12 -6.76
C GLU A 115 -2.12 0.60 -6.01
N ARG A 116 -3.12 -0.28 -5.87
CA ARG A 116 -4.36 0.06 -5.16
C ARG A 116 -4.14 0.23 -3.66
N LEU A 117 -3.38 -0.69 -3.05
CA LEU A 117 -3.18 -0.73 -1.61
C LEU A 117 -2.30 0.43 -1.09
N VAL A 118 -1.24 0.76 -1.83
CA VAL A 118 -0.22 1.71 -1.38
C VAL A 118 -0.50 3.12 -1.85
N ILE A 119 -1.06 3.32 -3.06
CA ILE A 119 -1.20 4.66 -3.62
C ILE A 119 -2.65 5.04 -3.91
N ILE A 120 -3.34 4.35 -4.83
CA ILE A 120 -4.63 4.83 -5.35
C ILE A 120 -5.68 4.99 -4.24
N CYS A 121 -5.88 3.97 -3.40
CA CYS A 121 -6.88 4.08 -2.33
C CYS A 121 -6.51 5.13 -1.28
N ASN A 122 -5.22 5.36 -1.02
CA ASN A 122 -4.77 6.41 -0.10
C ASN A 122 -5.02 7.81 -0.66
N THR A 123 -4.82 8.00 -1.96
CA THR A 123 -5.21 9.22 -2.69
C THR A 123 -6.70 9.46 -2.57
N TRP A 124 -7.54 8.43 -2.71
CA TRP A 124 -8.99 8.55 -2.55
C TRP A 124 -9.40 8.89 -1.12
N TYR A 125 -8.80 8.27 -0.09
CA TYR A 125 -9.08 8.65 1.30
C TYR A 125 -8.78 10.13 1.59
N LEU A 126 -7.74 10.69 0.95
CA LEU A 126 -7.44 12.11 1.07
C LEU A 126 -8.46 12.97 0.33
N ALA A 127 -8.81 12.61 -0.90
CA ALA A 127 -9.82 13.35 -1.67
C ALA A 127 -11.18 13.36 -0.95
N ASP A 128 -11.61 12.22 -0.41
CA ASP A 128 -12.86 12.05 0.33
C ASP A 128 -12.88 12.82 1.65
N ALA A 129 -11.72 12.99 2.29
CA ALA A 129 -11.60 13.81 3.49
C ALA A 129 -11.73 15.31 3.20
N TYR A 130 -11.49 15.74 1.96
CA TYR A 130 -11.46 17.15 1.56
C TYR A 130 -12.26 17.41 0.26
N PRO A 131 -13.55 17.05 0.20
CA PRO A 131 -14.30 16.98 -1.07
C PRO A 131 -14.41 18.34 -1.78
N ASP A 132 -14.59 19.43 -1.03
CA ASP A 132 -14.74 20.79 -1.60
C ASP A 132 -13.40 21.53 -1.77
N LYS A 133 -12.30 20.90 -1.38
CA LYS A 133 -10.95 21.50 -1.37
C LYS A 133 -10.01 20.82 -2.34
N THR A 134 -10.36 19.62 -2.80
CA THR A 134 -9.47 18.78 -3.59
C THR A 134 -9.71 18.95 -5.08
N CYS A 135 -8.66 19.31 -5.81
CA CYS A 135 -8.59 19.03 -7.24
C CYS A 135 -7.99 17.63 -7.39
N ALA A 136 -8.85 16.65 -7.70
CA ALA A 136 -8.44 15.27 -7.96
C ALA A 136 -8.19 15.08 -9.47
N MET A 137 -7.02 14.56 -9.82
CA MET A 137 -6.63 14.22 -11.20
C MET A 137 -6.10 12.80 -11.27
#